data_AF-A0A2A5AW77-F1
#
_entry.id   AF-A0A2A5AW77-F1
#
_cell.length_a   1.000
_cell.length_b   1.000
_cell.length_c   1.000
_cell.angle_alpha   90.00
_cell.angle_beta   90.00
_cell.angle_gamma   90.00
#
_symmetry.space_group_name_H-M   'P 1'
#
loop_
_entity.id
_entity.type
_entity.pdbx_description
1 polymer ?
#
loop_
_entity_poly.entity_id
_entity_poly.type
_entity_poly.pdbx_seq_one_letter_code
_entity_poly.pdbx_strand_id
1 'polypeptide(L)' 'MLDALQFSSFSEFIDMGGYAFNVWSVYGLFALFVAVNLIMPVRKRKQILREQKRRLSFSESENNDEINSNNNEEGLD' A
#
# COMPACT_ATOMS: atom_id res chain seq x y z
N MET A 1 27.35 -40.73 17.40
CA MET A 1 28.13 -39.97 16.39
C MET A 1 27.24 -39.43 15.26
N LEU A 2 25.99 -39.00 15.55
CA LEU A 2 25.11 -38.36 14.57
C LEU A 2 24.33 -37.15 15.15
N ASP A 3 24.72 -36.62 16.31
CA ASP A 3 23.95 -35.58 17.02
C ASP A 3 24.34 -34.13 16.65
N ALA A 4 25.29 -33.92 15.74
CA ALA A 4 25.86 -32.59 15.50
C ALA A 4 25.29 -31.84 14.28
N LEU A 5 24.34 -32.42 13.53
CA LEU A 5 23.82 -31.85 12.28
C LEU A 5 22.42 -31.22 12.40
N GLN A 6 21.84 -31.20 13.60
CA GLN A 6 20.51 -30.68 13.82
C GLN A 6 20.59 -29.33 14.53
N PHE A 7 20.17 -28.26 13.84
CA PHE A 7 19.93 -26.96 14.46
C PHE A 7 19.00 -27.15 15.65
N SER A 8 19.53 -26.97 16.86
CA SER A 8 18.82 -27.31 18.09
C SER A 8 17.79 -26.24 18.45
N SER A 9 17.94 -25.02 17.92
CA SER A 9 16.97 -23.95 18.06
C SER A 9 16.97 -22.97 16.88
N PHE A 10 15.84 -22.27 16.70
CA PHE A 10 15.72 -21.15 15.78
C PHE A 10 16.74 -20.05 16.08
N SER A 11 17.08 -19.82 17.36
CA SER A 11 18.06 -18.80 17.77
C SER A 11 19.46 -19.10 17.23
N GLU A 12 19.83 -20.38 17.13
CA GLU A 12 21.13 -20.84 16.61
C GLU A 12 21.22 -20.75 15.08
N PHE A 13 20.05 -20.76 14.40
CA PHE A 13 19.95 -20.51 12.96
C PHE A 13 20.08 -19.02 12.63
N ILE A 14 19.49 -18.16 13.46
CA ILE A 14 19.68 -16.71 13.36
C ILE A 14 21.11 -16.32 13.74
N ASP A 15 21.69 -17.03 14.72
CA ASP A 15 23.00 -16.75 15.30
C ASP A 15 24.02 -17.84 14.95
N MET A 16 24.13 -18.19 13.65
CA MET A 16 25.24 -19.00 13.11
C MET A 16 26.57 -18.21 13.14
N GLY A 17 26.91 -17.62 14.28
CA GLY A 17 28.09 -16.81 14.50
C GLY A 17 28.37 -15.80 13.37
N GLY A 18 29.63 -15.74 12.93
CA GLY A 18 30.12 -14.73 11.99
C GLY A 18 29.50 -14.73 10.58
N TYR A 19 28.73 -15.76 10.20
CA TYR A 19 28.12 -15.84 8.86
C TYR A 19 26.70 -15.30 8.81
N ALA A 20 25.98 -15.28 9.93
CA ALA A 20 24.61 -14.79 10.00
C ALA A 20 24.49 -13.35 9.47
N PHE A 21 25.41 -12.47 9.87
CA PHE A 21 25.39 -11.06 9.46
C PHE A 21 25.45 -10.87 7.93
N ASN A 22 26.25 -11.69 7.23
CA ASN A 22 26.38 -11.62 5.77
C ASN A 22 25.09 -12.04 5.08
N VAL A 23 24.48 -13.12 5.55
CA VAL A 23 23.24 -13.67 5.00
C VAL A 23 22.09 -12.68 5.20
N TRP A 24 21.92 -12.17 6.43
CA TRP A 24 20.89 -11.18 6.75
C TRP A 24 21.09 -9.86 6.01
N SER A 25 22.33 -9.43 5.76
CA SER A 25 22.61 -8.21 4.99
C SER A 25 22.15 -8.33 3.53
N VAL A 26 22.39 -9.48 2.88
CA VAL A 26 21.92 -9.72 1.51
C VAL A 26 20.38 -9.81 1.46
N TYR A 27 19.76 -10.52 2.41
CA TYR A 27 18.31 -10.57 2.52
C TYR A 27 17.69 -9.20 2.80
N GLY A 28 18.31 -8.40 3.68
CA GLY A 28 17.88 -7.04 3.98
C GLY A 28 17.97 -6.13 2.75
N LEU A 29 19.06 -6.22 1.99
CA LEU A 29 19.23 -5.45 0.76
C LEU A 29 18.24 -5.87 -0.33
N PHE A 30 17.99 -7.17 -0.47
CA PHE A 30 16.98 -7.69 -1.39
C PHE A 30 15.57 -7.25 -0.99
N ALA A 31 15.20 -7.38 0.29
CA ALA A 31 13.91 -6.94 0.81
C ALA A 31 13.73 -5.42 0.62
N LEU A 32 14.79 -4.63 0.80
CA LEU A 32 14.77 -3.21 0.53
C LEU A 32 14.50 -2.93 -0.96
N PHE A 33 15.18 -3.63 -1.86
CA PHE A 33 14.95 -3.51 -3.31
C PHE A 33 13.51 -3.83 -3.69
N VAL A 34 12.97 -4.94 -3.18
CA VAL A 34 11.58 -5.35 -3.40
C VAL A 34 10.62 -4.32 -2.81
N ALA A 35 10.85 -3.83 -1.60
CA ALA A 35 10.02 -2.83 -0.96
C ALA A 35 9.98 -1.53 -1.77
N VAL A 36 11.13 -1.02 -2.21
CA VAL A 36 11.21 0.16 -3.07
C VAL A 36 10.44 -0.06 -4.37
N ASN A 37 10.64 -1.23 -4.99
CA ASN A 37 9.94 -1.60 -6.22
C ASN A 37 8.43 -1.71 -6.03
N LEU A 38 7.96 -2.19 -4.88
CA LEU A 38 6.54 -2.36 -4.54
C LEU A 38 5.88 -1.06 -4.07
N ILE A 39 6.62 -0.14 -3.46
CA ILE A 39 6.11 1.17 -3.03
C ILE A 39 5.72 2.04 -4.23
N MET A 40 6.49 1.98 -5.32
CA MET A 40 6.17 2.71 -6.56
C MET A 40 4.75 2.42 -7.11
N PRO A 41 4.34 1.18 -7.39
CA PRO A 41 3.02 0.87 -7.90
C PRO A 41 1.91 1.16 -6.89
N VAL A 42 2.16 0.96 -5.59
CA VAL A 42 1.18 1.28 -4.53
C VAL A 42 0.90 2.78 -4.46
N ARG A 43 1.92 3.64 -4.61
CA ARG A 43 1.74 5.10 -4.67
C ARG A 43 0.96 5.52 -5.92
N LYS A 44 1.25 4.93 -7.08
CA LYS A 44 0.52 5.21 -8.34
C LYS A 44 -0.96 4.82 -8.24
N ARG A 45 -1.29 3.67 -7.65
CA ARG A 45 -2.70 3.26 -7.42
C ARG A 45 -3.47 4.25 -6.56
N LYS A 46 -2.85 4.81 -5.52
CA LYS A 46 -3.50 5.82 -4.66
C LYS A 46 -3.84 7.11 -5.41
N GLN A 47 -3.02 7.51 -6.39
CA GLN A 47 -3.31 8.70 -7.21
C GLN A 47 -4.56 8.47 -8.08
N ILE A 48 -4.65 7.32 -8.75
CA ILE A 48 -5.80 6.98 -9.61
C ILE A 48 -7.11 6.94 -8.82
N LEU A 49 -7.12 6.32 -7.64
CA LEU A 49 -8.31 6.27 -6.78
C LEU A 49 -8.71 7.66 -6.24
N ARG A 50 -7.73 8.51 -5.92
CA ARG A 50 -8.00 9.88 -5.45
C ARG A 50 -8.63 10.74 -6.55
N GLU A 51 -8.26 10.51 -7.79
CA GLU A 51 -8.79 11.21 -8.95
C GLU A 51 -10.22 10.80 -9.29
N GLN A 52 -10.56 9.52 -9.09
CA GLN A 52 -11.93 9.03 -9.24
C GLN A 52 -12.87 9.62 -8.18
N LYS A 53 -12.42 9.76 -6.92
CA LYS A 53 -13.24 10.31 -5.84
C LYS A 53 -13.61 11.79 -6.07
N ARG A 54 -12.74 12.55 -6.76
CA ARG A 54 -13.01 13.96 -7.13
C ARG A 54 -14.08 14.11 -8.20
N ARG A 55 -14.27 13.10 -9.05
CA ARG A 55 -15.29 13.14 -10.12
C ARG A 55 -16.68 12.86 -9.57
N LEU A 56 -16.78 11.93 -8.61
CA LEU A 56 -18.05 11.63 -7.94
C LEU A 56 -18.61 12.83 -7.17
N SER A 57 -17.77 13.64 -6.52
CA SER A 57 -18.26 14.80 -5.77
C SER A 57 -18.76 15.95 -6.65
N PHE A 58 -18.34 16.01 -7.91
CA PHE A 58 -18.76 17.09 -8.82
C PHE A 58 -20.14 16.81 -9.42
N SER A 59 -20.41 15.55 -9.82
CA SER A 59 -21.76 15.16 -10.30
C SER A 59 -22.85 15.31 -9.25
N GLU A 60 -22.52 15.18 -7.96
CA GLU A 60 -23.48 15.39 -6.87
C GLU A 60 -23.84 16.87 -6.66
N SER A 61 -22.93 17.78 -7.00
CA SER A 61 -23.13 19.22 -6.81
C SER A 61 -23.90 19.84 -7.98
N GLU A 62 -23.57 19.47 -9.23
CA GLU A 62 -24.32 19.94 -10.42
C GLU A 62 -25.79 19.51 -10.40
N ASN A 63 -26.11 18.29 -9.96
CA ASN A 63 -27.49 17.82 -9.95
C ASN A 63 -28.34 18.49 -8.85
N ASN A 64 -27.74 18.81 -7.70
CA ASN A 64 -28.44 19.54 -6.62
C ASN A 64 -28.70 21.01 -6.99
N ASP A 65 -27.78 21.66 -7.71
CA ASP A 65 -27.98 23.03 -8.17
C ASP A 65 -29.09 23.13 -9.24
N GLU A 66 -29.18 22.15 -10.15
CA GLU A 66 -30.23 22.09 -11.18
C GLU A 66 -31.61 21.78 -10.59
N ILE A 67 -31.71 20.88 -9.62
CA ILE A 67 -32.96 20.58 -8.89
C ILE A 67 -33.42 21.81 -8.10
N ASN A 68 -32.52 22.49 -7.40
CA ASN A 68 -32.88 23.64 -6.59
C ASN A 68 -33.30 24.85 -7.45
N SER A 69 -32.71 25.04 -8.64
CA SER A 69 -33.12 26.11 -9.55
C SER A 69 -34.52 25.88 -10.14
N ASN A 70 -34.84 24.65 -10.57
CA ASN A 70 -36.18 24.32 -11.09
C ASN A 70 -37.30 24.49 -10.05
N ASN A 71 -37.05 24.10 -8.79
CA ASN A 71 -38.04 24.26 -7.72
C ASN A 71 -38.36 25.73 -7.38
N ASN A 72 -37.41 26.64 -7.61
CA ASN A 72 -37.60 28.07 -7.36
C ASN A 72 -38.34 28.77 -8.51
N GLU A 73 -38.32 28.22 -9.72
CA GLU A 73 -39.02 28.76 -10.89
C GLU A 73 -40.50 28.34 -10.94
N GLU A 74 -40.84 27.12 -10.50
CA GLU A 74 -42.24 26.65 -10.46
C GLU A 74 -43.08 27.23 -9.30
N GLY A 75 -42.45 27.92 -8.33
CA GLY A 75 -43.14 28.52 -7.18
C GLY A 75 -43.55 29.98 -7.36
N LEU A 76 -43.35 30.56 -8.55
CA LEU A 76 -43.51 31.99 -8.84
C LEU A 76 -44.75 32.34 -9.68
N ASP A 77 -45.59 31.36 -10.05
CA ASP A 77 -46.88 31.53 -10.75
C ASP A 77 -48.10 31.51 -9.82
#